data_AF-A0A067EWD6-F1
#
_entry.id   AF-A0A067EWD6-F1
#
_cell.length_a   1.000
_cell.length_b   1.000
_cell.length_c   1.000
_cell.angle_alpha   90.00
_cell.angle_beta   90.00
_cell.angle_gamma   90.00
#
_symmetry.space_group_name_H-M   'P 1'
#
loop_
_entity.id
_entity.type
_entity.pdbx_description
1 polymer ?
#
loop_
_entity_poly.entity_id
_entity_poly.type
_entity_poly.pdbx_seq_one_letter_code
_entity_poly.pdbx_strand_id
1 'polypeptide(L)'
;MGKSGLLDLEKHFAFYGAYHSNKINVLIHTLFVWPILFSTLMFLHFTPSVCDFSDKVSFLPCGLFGHALVFNLGFLFTLIYASFYYCLDKKAGSLAALLCFACWVGASLLSNRLGFSLAWKVAVAAQLICWTGQFLGHGIFEGTSSFG
;
A
#
# COMPACT_ATOMS: atom_id res chain seq x y z
N MET A 1 19.63 -11.99 18.84
CA MET A 1 19.39 -12.83 17.65
C MET A 1 19.06 -11.90 16.48
N GLY A 2 20.06 -11.57 15.65
CA GLY A 2 19.87 -10.68 14.51
C GLY A 2 18.97 -11.32 13.46
N LYS A 3 17.99 -10.57 12.96
CA LYS A 3 17.16 -11.01 11.84
C LYS A 3 18.06 -11.13 10.59
N SER A 4 17.89 -12.19 9.80
CA SER A 4 18.72 -12.40 8.59
C SER A 4 18.31 -11.48 7.44
N GLY A 5 19.30 -10.88 6.78
CA GLY A 5 19.28 -10.35 5.41
C GLY A 5 18.08 -9.46 5.05
N LEU A 6 17.00 -10.06 4.56
CA LEU A 6 15.80 -9.37 4.06
C LEU A 6 14.91 -8.78 5.16
N LEU A 7 14.96 -9.31 6.38
CA LEU A 7 14.17 -8.82 7.52
C LEU A 7 15.01 -7.97 8.50
N ASP A 8 16.23 -7.64 8.11
CA ASP A 8 17.12 -6.78 8.88
C ASP A 8 16.79 -5.31 8.62
N LEU A 9 15.86 -4.80 9.43
CA LEU A 9 15.37 -3.43 9.36
C LEU A 9 16.51 -2.41 9.49
N GLU A 10 17.50 -2.70 10.33
CA GLU A 10 18.63 -1.80 10.58
C GLU A 10 19.50 -1.66 9.34
N LYS A 11 19.75 -2.75 8.60
CA LYS A 11 20.43 -2.67 7.30
C LYS A 11 19.64 -1.92 6.25
N HIS A 12 18.32 -2.12 6.16
CA HIS A 12 17.49 -1.39 5.20
C HIS A 12 17.47 0.11 5.50
N PHE A 13 17.31 0.50 6.77
CA PHE A 13 17.35 1.91 7.17
C PHE A 13 18.74 2.52 7.08
N ALA A 14 19.81 1.79 7.41
CA ALA A 14 21.18 2.29 7.29
C ALA A 14 21.57 2.51 5.82
N PHE A 15 21.18 1.60 4.92
CA PHE A 15 21.42 1.77 3.48
C PHE A 15 20.56 2.89 2.90
N TYR A 16 19.27 2.97 3.25
CA TYR A 16 18.37 4.04 2.79
C TYR A 16 18.79 5.42 3.35
N GLY A 17 19.09 5.50 4.64
CA GLY A 17 19.48 6.74 5.31
C GLY A 17 20.84 7.29 4.88
N ALA A 18 21.72 6.45 4.31
CA ALA A 18 22.99 6.90 3.74
C ALA A 18 22.83 7.78 2.48
N TYR A 19 21.72 7.62 1.75
CA TYR A 19 21.44 8.36 0.51
C TYR A 19 20.21 9.30 0.61
N HIS A 20 19.28 9.02 1.53
CA HIS A 20 18.03 9.77 1.70
C HIS A 20 17.92 10.40 3.08
N SER A 21 18.73 11.44 3.32
CA SER A 21 18.81 12.14 4.61
C SER A 21 17.96 13.42 4.65
N ASN A 22 17.35 13.84 3.53
CA ASN A 22 16.57 15.05 3.51
C ASN A 22 15.19 14.81 4.15
N LYS A 23 14.95 15.45 5.30
CA LYS A 23 13.70 15.30 6.08
C LYS A 23 12.45 15.65 5.27
N ILE A 24 12.55 16.60 4.33
CA ILE A 24 11.42 16.98 3.46
C ILE A 24 11.14 15.86 2.45
N ASN A 25 12.17 15.27 1.84
CA ASN A 25 11.98 14.16 0.92
C ASN A 25 11.37 12.94 1.63
N VAL A 26 11.91 12.57 2.80
CA VAL A 26 11.38 11.49 3.63
C VAL A 26 9.90 11.74 3.98
N LEU A 27 9.52 12.98 4.30
CA LEU A 27 8.13 13.34 4.58
C LEU A 27 7.24 13.18 3.34
N ILE A 28 7.69 13.68 2.17
CA ILE A 28 6.97 13.54 0.89
C ILE A 28 6.70 12.06 0.58
N HIS A 29 7.72 11.21 0.68
CA HIS A 29 7.58 9.77 0.45
C HIS A 29 6.65 9.12 1.48
N THR A 30 6.81 9.44 2.77
CA THR A 30 6.00 8.88 3.85
C THR A 30 4.51 9.27 3.72
N LEU A 31 4.22 10.46 3.20
CA LEU A 31 2.84 10.89 2.95
C LEU A 31 2.25 10.26 1.70
N PHE A 32 2.99 10.26 0.58
CA PHE A 32 2.46 9.78 -0.71
C PHE A 32 2.43 8.26 -0.87
N VAL A 33 3.15 7.50 -0.05
CA VAL A 33 3.08 6.02 -0.11
C VAL A 33 1.67 5.49 0.17
N TRP A 34 0.90 6.12 1.07
CA TRP A 34 -0.43 5.64 1.43
C TRP A 34 -1.49 5.88 0.36
N PRO A 35 -1.60 7.07 -0.27
CA PRO A 35 -2.44 7.27 -1.44
C PRO A 35 -2.06 6.40 -2.65
N ILE A 36 -0.76 6.14 -2.85
CA ILE A 36 -0.29 5.21 -3.91
C ILE A 36 -0.79 3.80 -3.60
N LEU A 37 -0.58 3.29 -2.38
CA LEU A 37 -1.10 1.99 -1.97
C LEU A 37 -2.62 1.91 -2.15
N PHE A 38 -3.34 2.92 -1.68
CA PHE A 38 -4.80 2.99 -1.77
C PHE A 38 -5.29 2.93 -3.22
N SER A 39 -4.72 3.74 -4.11
CA SER A 39 -5.11 3.75 -5.53
C SER A 39 -4.68 2.48 -6.28
N THR A 40 -3.56 1.85 -5.91
CA THR A 40 -3.20 0.51 -6.41
C THR A 40 -4.26 -0.51 -6.00
N LEU A 41 -4.73 -0.48 -4.75
CA LEU A 41 -5.79 -1.38 -4.27
C LEU A 41 -7.13 -1.11 -4.96
N MET A 42 -7.41 0.14 -5.39
CA MET A 42 -8.58 0.43 -6.23
C MET A 42 -8.47 -0.24 -7.60
N PHE A 43 -7.28 -0.29 -8.22
CA PHE A 43 -7.09 -1.05 -9.45
C PHE A 43 -7.30 -2.55 -9.25
N LEU A 44 -6.72 -3.09 -8.16
CA LEU A 44 -6.82 -4.51 -7.85
C LEU A 44 -8.22 -4.94 -7.41
N HIS A 45 -9.08 -4.01 -6.98
CA HIS A 45 -10.46 -4.32 -6.58
C HIS A 45 -11.26 -5.01 -7.70
N PHE A 46 -11.00 -4.66 -8.95
CA PHE A 46 -11.72 -5.21 -10.11
C PHE A 46 -11.13 -6.53 -10.63
N THR A 47 -10.17 -7.11 -9.91
CA THR A 47 -9.64 -8.44 -10.24
C THR A 47 -10.60 -9.54 -9.76
N PRO A 48 -10.64 -10.71 -10.44
CA PRO A 48 -11.44 -11.84 -9.99
C PRO A 48 -11.10 -12.27 -8.57
N SER A 49 -12.08 -12.85 -7.87
CA SER A 49 -11.84 -13.49 -6.58
C SER A 49 -10.79 -14.59 -6.74
N VAL A 50 -9.81 -14.64 -5.85
CA VAL A 50 -8.81 -15.72 -5.82
C VAL A 50 -9.32 -16.94 -5.06
N CYS A 51 -10.35 -16.77 -4.24
CA CYS A 51 -10.99 -17.86 -3.51
C CYS A 51 -12.51 -17.71 -3.53
N ASP A 52 -13.23 -18.67 -4.11
CA ASP A 52 -14.69 -18.76 -3.98
C ASP A 52 -15.08 -19.30 -2.61
N PHE A 53 -15.04 -18.42 -1.60
CA PHE A 53 -15.58 -18.69 -0.28
C PHE A 53 -17.04 -18.21 -0.12
N SER A 54 -17.67 -17.77 -1.22
CA SER A 54 -19.03 -17.19 -1.22
C SER A 54 -20.05 -18.12 -0.55
N ASP A 55 -19.92 -19.44 -0.74
CA ASP A 55 -20.83 -20.43 -0.15
C ASP A 55 -20.56 -20.78 1.32
N LYS A 56 -19.41 -20.39 1.90
CA LYS A 56 -18.98 -20.81 3.25
C LYS A 56 -18.79 -19.66 4.25
N VAL A 57 -18.89 -18.41 3.81
CA VAL A 57 -18.68 -17.22 4.66
C VAL A 57 -20.03 -16.57 5.03
N SER A 58 -20.99 -17.40 5.44
CA SER A 58 -22.26 -16.93 6.03
C SER A 58 -22.12 -16.53 7.51
N PHE A 59 -20.94 -16.67 8.11
CA PHE A 59 -20.69 -16.42 9.54
C PHE A 59 -20.17 -15.00 9.85
N LEU A 60 -19.65 -14.28 8.86
CA LEU A 60 -19.37 -12.85 9.01
C LEU A 60 -20.67 -12.08 8.80
N PRO A 61 -20.97 -11.04 9.60
CA PRO A 61 -22.17 -10.25 9.42
C PRO A 61 -22.10 -9.53 8.07
N CYS A 62 -22.61 -10.21 7.04
CA CYS A 62 -22.69 -9.80 5.65
C CYS A 62 -23.42 -8.44 5.50
N GLY A 63 -24.12 -7.99 6.54
CA GLY A 63 -24.81 -6.71 6.60
C GLY A 63 -23.92 -5.47 6.80
N LEU A 64 -22.68 -5.56 7.30
CA LEU A 64 -21.89 -4.34 7.58
C LEU A 64 -21.00 -3.90 6.40
N PHE A 65 -20.55 -4.83 5.55
CA PHE A 65 -19.65 -4.54 4.42
C PHE A 65 -20.10 -5.10 3.05
N GLY A 66 -21.20 -5.89 2.99
CA GLY A 66 -21.80 -6.39 1.75
C GLY A 66 -20.83 -7.15 0.81
N HIS A 67 -21.22 -7.28 -0.46
CA HIS A 67 -20.39 -7.82 -1.56
C HIS A 67 -19.16 -6.94 -1.89
N ALA A 68 -18.90 -5.87 -1.13
CA ALA A 68 -17.84 -4.92 -1.44
C ALA A 68 -16.45 -5.43 -1.05
N LEU A 69 -16.34 -6.30 -0.05
CA LEU A 69 -15.06 -6.93 0.32
C LEU A 69 -14.91 -8.26 -0.39
N VAL A 70 -14.15 -8.24 -1.49
CA VAL A 70 -13.83 -9.42 -2.29
C VAL A 70 -12.41 -9.89 -1.95
N PHE A 71 -12.25 -11.20 -1.71
CA PHE A 71 -10.94 -11.82 -1.55
C PHE A 71 -10.30 -12.01 -2.93
N ASN A 72 -9.80 -10.92 -3.50
CA ASN A 72 -9.15 -10.86 -4.81
C ASN A 72 -7.65 -10.59 -4.67
N LEU A 73 -6.97 -10.23 -5.78
CA LEU A 73 -5.54 -9.91 -5.75
C LEU A 73 -5.23 -8.72 -4.83
N GLY A 74 -6.15 -7.79 -4.62
CA GLY A 74 -5.99 -6.68 -3.69
C GLY A 74 -5.88 -7.15 -2.24
N PHE A 75 -6.68 -8.15 -1.84
CA PHE A 75 -6.57 -8.75 -0.51
C PHE A 75 -5.24 -9.47 -0.32
N LEU A 76 -4.82 -10.29 -1.30
CA LEU A 76 -3.54 -11.00 -1.23
C LEU A 76 -2.35 -10.03 -1.15
N PHE A 77 -2.38 -8.98 -1.97
CA PHE A 77 -1.38 -7.92 -1.94
C PHE A 77 -1.28 -7.29 -0.54
N THR A 78 -2.42 -6.89 0.04
CA THR A 78 -2.47 -6.36 1.40
C THR A 78 -1.95 -7.35 2.44
N LEU A 79 -2.33 -8.63 2.36
CA LEU A 79 -1.87 -9.66 3.30
C LEU A 79 -0.34 -9.83 3.26
N ILE A 80 0.25 -9.86 2.05
CA ILE A 80 1.69 -9.97 1.85
C ILE A 80 2.42 -8.77 2.47
N TYR A 81 2.01 -7.54 2.14
CA TYR A 81 2.66 -6.33 2.66
C TYR A 81 2.46 -6.15 4.17
N ALA A 82 1.27 -6.44 4.69
CA ALA A 82 1.00 -6.40 6.12
C ALA A 82 1.88 -7.41 6.89
N SER A 83 2.00 -8.64 6.40
CA SER A 83 2.87 -9.66 7.00
C SER A 83 4.35 -9.25 6.92
N PHE A 84 4.77 -8.70 5.78
CA PHE A 84 6.13 -8.21 5.59
C PHE A 84 6.48 -7.11 6.59
N TYR A 85 5.63 -6.07 6.72
CA TYR A 85 5.88 -4.98 7.67
C TYR A 85 5.88 -5.47 9.12
N TYR A 86 4.94 -6.33 9.51
CA TYR A 86 4.91 -6.93 10.85
C TYR A 86 6.20 -7.71 11.17
N CYS A 87 6.68 -8.50 10.20
CA CYS A 87 7.92 -9.26 10.34
C CYS A 87 9.16 -8.35 10.41
N LEU A 88 9.15 -7.18 9.75
CA LEU A 88 10.22 -6.18 9.83
C LEU A 88 10.33 -5.55 11.22
N ASP A 89 9.23 -5.00 11.76
CA ASP A 89 9.18 -4.47 13.12
C ASP A 89 7.84 -4.80 13.79
N LYS A 90 7.87 -5.37 14.99
CA LYS A 90 6.62 -5.79 15.66
C LYS A 90 5.74 -4.61 16.07
N LYS A 91 6.30 -3.44 16.40
CA LYS A 91 5.52 -2.27 16.84
C LYS A 91 5.10 -1.42 15.65
N ALA A 92 6.06 -0.82 14.95
CA ALA A 92 5.80 0.05 13.81
C ALA A 92 5.19 -0.72 12.64
N GLY A 93 5.64 -1.96 12.42
CA GLY A 93 5.08 -2.83 11.39
C GLY A 93 3.66 -3.30 11.67
N SER A 94 3.26 -3.47 12.93
CA SER A 94 1.84 -3.72 13.26
C SER A 94 0.95 -2.54 12.89
N LEU A 95 1.42 -1.30 13.12
CA LEU A 95 0.69 -0.10 12.69
C LEU A 95 0.60 -0.02 11.17
N ALA A 96 1.70 -0.27 10.46
CA ALA A 96 1.71 -0.31 9.00
C ALA A 96 0.78 -1.40 8.45
N ALA A 97 0.78 -2.59 9.06
CA ALA A 97 -0.15 -3.67 8.72
C ALA A 97 -1.62 -3.24 8.88
N LEU A 98 -1.96 -2.59 10.00
CA LEU A 98 -3.30 -2.04 10.22
C LEU A 98 -3.68 -1.02 9.13
N LEU A 99 -2.76 -0.12 8.77
CA LEU A 99 -2.98 0.86 7.71
C LEU A 99 -3.17 0.19 6.35
N CYS A 100 -2.40 -0.85 6.01
CA CYS A 100 -2.59 -1.61 4.77
C CYS A 100 -4.01 -2.22 4.69
N PHE A 101 -4.51 -2.80 5.79
CA PHE A 101 -5.88 -3.33 5.84
C PHE A 101 -6.93 -2.23 5.78
N ALA A 102 -6.71 -1.09 6.44
CA ALA A 102 -7.60 0.06 6.35
C ALA A 102 -7.68 0.61 4.92
N CYS A 103 -6.54 0.71 4.22
CA CYS A 103 -6.49 1.07 2.80
C CYS A 103 -7.24 0.07 1.93
N TRP A 104 -7.10 -1.24 2.17
CA TRP A 104 -7.83 -2.26 1.40
C TRP A 104 -9.34 -2.18 1.59
N VAL A 105 -9.81 -2.07 2.83
CA VAL A 105 -11.24 -1.91 3.11
C VAL A 105 -11.76 -0.62 2.49
N GLY A 106 -11.08 0.50 2.70
CA GLY A 106 -11.49 1.80 2.15
C GLY A 106 -11.49 1.82 0.61
N ALA A 107 -10.45 1.28 -0.02
CA ALA A 107 -10.34 1.21 -1.49
C ALA A 107 -11.42 0.30 -2.09
N SER A 108 -11.73 -0.81 -1.42
CA SER A 108 -12.79 -1.73 -1.86
C SER A 108 -14.18 -1.09 -1.75
N LEU A 109 -14.48 -0.44 -0.63
CA LEU A 109 -15.74 0.27 -0.43
C LEU A 109 -15.90 1.43 -1.44
N LEU A 110 -14.84 2.21 -1.66
CA LEU A 110 -14.88 3.34 -2.59
C LEU A 110 -14.99 2.86 -4.04
N SER A 111 -14.23 1.84 -4.44
CA SER A 111 -14.25 1.30 -5.81
C SER A 111 -15.61 0.68 -6.14
N ASN A 112 -16.22 -0.03 -5.18
CA ASN A 112 -17.57 -0.56 -5.33
C ASN A 112 -18.62 0.57 -5.49
N ARG A 113 -18.45 1.70 -4.78
CA ARG A 113 -19.35 2.87 -4.91
C ARG A 113 -19.17 3.63 -6.22
N LEU A 114 -17.93 3.82 -6.68
CA LEU A 114 -17.63 4.59 -7.88
C LEU A 114 -17.84 3.78 -9.17
N GLY A 115 -17.76 2.45 -9.09
CA GLY A 115 -17.74 1.57 -10.25
C GLY A 115 -16.45 1.69 -11.07
N PHE A 116 -16.25 0.77 -12.02
CA PHE A 116 -14.98 0.60 -12.75
C PHE A 116 -14.47 1.89 -13.40
N SER A 117 -15.30 2.56 -14.22
CA SER A 117 -14.87 3.70 -15.03
C SER A 117 -14.38 4.88 -14.18
N LEU A 118 -15.15 5.27 -13.15
CA LEU A 118 -14.79 6.41 -12.32
C LEU A 118 -13.68 6.06 -11.32
N ALA A 119 -13.73 4.87 -10.71
CA ALA A 119 -12.67 4.39 -9.82
C ALA A 119 -11.31 4.38 -10.53
N TRP A 120 -11.26 3.91 -11.79
CA TRP A 120 -10.04 3.87 -12.57
C TRP A 120 -9.48 5.28 -12.83
N LYS A 121 -10.34 6.25 -13.20
CA LYS A 121 -9.92 7.65 -13.41
C LYS A 121 -9.34 8.27 -12.14
N VAL A 122 -10.02 8.07 -11.01
CA VAL A 122 -9.57 8.57 -9.70
C VAL A 122 -8.22 7.93 -9.32
N ALA A 123 -8.09 6.62 -9.48
CA ALA A 123 -6.87 5.91 -9.14
C ALA A 123 -5.69 6.32 -10.05
N VAL A 124 -5.89 6.47 -11.36
CA VAL A 124 -4.85 6.98 -12.29
C VAL A 124 -4.43 8.39 -11.91
N ALA A 125 -5.38 9.29 -11.64
CA ALA A 125 -5.06 10.65 -11.23
C ALA A 125 -4.23 10.67 -9.92
N ALA A 126 -4.62 9.87 -8.93
CA ALA A 126 -3.89 9.74 -7.68
C ALA A 126 -2.47 9.22 -7.89
N GLN A 127 -2.28 8.17 -8.70
CA GLN A 127 -0.96 7.63 -9.02
C GLN A 127 -0.07 8.67 -9.70
N LEU A 128 -0.58 9.36 -10.72
CA LEU A 128 0.19 10.37 -11.44
C LEU A 128 0.63 11.51 -10.51
N ILE A 129 -0.28 12.04 -9.69
CA ILE A 129 0.02 13.14 -8.77
C ILE A 129 1.03 12.69 -7.70
N CYS A 130 0.81 11.54 -7.08
CA CYS A 130 1.64 11.08 -5.97
C CYS A 130 3.04 10.65 -6.42
N TRP A 131 3.15 9.92 -7.54
CA TRP A 131 4.46 9.57 -8.10
C TRP A 131 5.22 10.81 -8.57
N THR A 132 4.56 11.76 -9.25
CA THR A 132 5.18 13.03 -9.62
C THR A 132 5.71 13.76 -8.38
N GLY A 133 4.92 13.81 -7.30
CA GLY A 133 5.35 14.38 -6.03
C GLY A 133 6.58 13.70 -5.44
N GLN A 134 6.63 12.35 -5.44
CA GLN A 134 7.79 11.61 -4.96
C GLN A 134 9.03 11.83 -5.84
N PHE A 135 8.89 11.78 -7.17
CA PHE A 135 10.02 12.02 -8.08
C PHE A 135 10.55 13.45 -7.99
N LEU A 136 9.67 14.44 -7.86
CA LEU A 136 10.07 15.83 -7.65
C LEU A 136 10.74 16.02 -6.28
N GLY A 137 10.19 15.43 -5.22
CA GLY A 137 10.80 15.44 -3.89
C GLY A 137 12.23 14.91 -3.94
N HIS A 138 12.39 13.71 -4.51
CA HIS A 138 13.70 13.09 -4.65
C HIS A 138 14.64 13.93 -5.53
N GLY A 139 14.17 14.39 -6.70
CA GLY A 139 15.00 15.15 -7.64
C GLY A 139 15.44 16.52 -7.12
N ILE A 140 14.58 17.23 -6.38
CA ILE A 140 14.87 18.57 -5.85
C ILE A 140 15.73 18.49 -4.59
N PHE A 141 15.42 17.56 -3.68
CA PHE A 141 16.01 17.56 -2.34
C PHE A 141 17.22 16.64 -2.19
N GLU A 142 17.39 15.69 -3.11
CA GLU A 142 18.43 14.65 -3.05
C GLU A 142 19.10 14.44 -4.43
N GLY A 143 19.09 15.49 -5.27
CA GLY A 143 19.44 15.46 -6.69
C GLY A 143 20.71 14.68 -7.10
N THR A 144 20.48 13.77 -8.06
CA THR A 144 21.41 13.05 -8.96
C THR A 144 22.63 12.35 -8.35
N SER A 145 22.46 11.07 -7.98
CA SER A 145 23.49 10.06 -8.26
C SER A 145 23.18 9.35 -9.59
N SER A 146 23.79 9.88 -10.65
CA SER A 146 24.20 9.16 -11.88
C SER A 146 23.14 8.76 -12.92
N PHE A 147 22.87 9.66 -13.88
CA PHE A 147 23.17 9.30 -15.28
C PHE A 147 24.65 9.63 -15.49
N GLY A 148 25.52 8.65 -15.28
CA GLY A 148 26.96 8.73 -15.47
C GLY A 148 27.50 7.35 -15.74
#